data_AF-A0AA38WJL9-F1
#
_entry.id   AF-A0AA38WJL9-F1
#
_cell.length_a   1.000
_cell.length_b   1.000
_cell.length_c   1.000
_cell.angle_alpha   90.00
_cell.angle_beta   90.00
_cell.angle_gamma   90.00
#
_symmetry.space_group_name_H-M   'P 1'
#
loop_
_entity.id
_entity.type
_entity.pdbx_description
1 polymer ?
#
loop_
_entity_poly.entity_id
_entity_poly.type
_entity_poly.pdbx_seq_one_letter_code
_entity_poly.pdbx_strand_id
1 'polypeptide(L)'
;MQLKLVPGNSAGTVTAYYLSSTGSKWDEIDFEFLGNLSGDPYILHTNVFTQGMGNREQQFYLWFDPTLDFHTYSILWNPQLILFSVDGTPIREFKNEELRGVPFPKNQPMRIYSSIWNADNWATRGGLVKIDWSKSPFTASYRNFNDEACVVTPGRPSSCGNSAWLSEALDNHQRRQLKWVKKHYMVYNYCSDSKRSGFGFVFQIASPNPRYLVDFVLRCSIYNGGFSRDSYWGFYKNLYCGTEVLVQSHVLTGTQIAKSYDVVSFFPIPSTINQLYSSLYNSCLLANASNFHNDFDITWGGGRGQITSPGDVLTLSLDRASGSGFQSKKAYLFGRIDMQLKLVPRNSAGTVTAYYMSSEGPNHDEIDFEFLGNLTGEPYTLHTNVYTNGKGEREQQFRMWFDPTSDFHTYSILWTPRTILFLVDETPIREFKNMERIGVPFPKSQPMKIYSSLWNADEWATRGGLVKTDWSQAPFTASYRNFNVRPGILIQLDSSRDEKMKWVQKNHMIYNYCTDAKRFPHGFPPECAATTST
;
A
#
# COMPACT_ATOMS: atom_id res chain seq x y z
N MET A 1 27.50 -12.90 -11.18
CA MET A 1 28.20 -13.11 -9.88
C MET A 1 28.05 -14.57 -9.49
N GLN A 2 29.08 -15.21 -8.91
CA GLN A 2 28.90 -16.54 -8.30
C GLN A 2 28.73 -16.43 -6.79
N LEU A 3 27.69 -17.07 -6.27
CA LEU A 3 27.34 -17.06 -4.85
C LEU A 3 27.23 -18.50 -4.33
N LYS A 4 27.70 -18.71 -3.09
CA LYS A 4 27.43 -19.89 -2.27
C LYS A 4 26.82 -19.43 -0.96
N LEU A 5 25.62 -19.90 -0.65
CA LEU A 5 24.83 -19.39 0.47
C LEU A 5 25.28 -19.97 1.82
N VAL A 6 24.77 -19.37 2.89
CA VAL A 6 25.07 -19.76 4.28
C VAL A 6 24.62 -21.21 4.51
N PRO A 7 25.53 -22.15 4.85
CA PRO A 7 25.17 -23.55 5.07
C PRO A 7 24.45 -23.76 6.41
N GLY A 8 23.77 -24.90 6.55
CA GLY A 8 23.17 -25.31 7.81
C GLY A 8 21.88 -24.54 8.13
N ASN A 9 21.67 -24.17 9.39
CA ASN A 9 20.49 -23.40 9.79
C ASN A 9 20.80 -21.93 9.60
N SER A 10 20.28 -21.34 8.52
CA SER A 10 20.44 -19.93 8.19
C SER A 10 19.11 -19.17 8.30
N ALA A 11 18.13 -19.72 9.01
CA ALA A 11 16.83 -19.09 9.19
C ALA A 11 16.98 -17.66 9.74
N GLY A 12 16.11 -16.75 9.29
CA GLY A 12 16.13 -15.34 9.63
C GLY A 12 17.24 -14.53 8.98
N THR A 13 18.10 -15.12 8.13
CA THR A 13 19.09 -14.35 7.36
C THR A 13 18.61 -14.08 5.94
N VAL A 14 19.00 -12.94 5.37
CA VAL A 14 18.92 -12.66 3.94
C VAL A 14 20.32 -12.37 3.42
N THR A 15 20.73 -13.16 2.42
CA THR A 15 21.93 -12.88 1.62
C THR A 15 21.48 -12.17 0.34
N ALA A 16 22.13 -11.08 -0.07
CA ALA A 16 21.70 -10.31 -1.23
C ALA A 16 22.85 -9.91 -2.16
N TYR A 17 22.52 -9.78 -3.44
CA TYR A 17 23.31 -9.16 -4.49
C TYR A 17 22.35 -8.33 -5.35
N TYR A 18 22.60 -7.03 -5.45
CA TYR A 18 21.64 -6.11 -6.05
C TYR A 18 22.32 -4.92 -6.72
N LEU A 19 21.62 -4.30 -7.67
CA LEU A 19 22.00 -3.02 -8.27
C LEU A 19 21.11 -1.94 -7.68
N SER A 20 21.67 -0.82 -7.22
CA SER A 20 20.87 0.29 -6.67
C SER A 20 21.46 1.65 -7.05
N SER A 21 20.61 2.62 -7.41
CA SER A 21 21.01 4.02 -7.56
C SER A 21 20.91 4.76 -6.22
N THR A 22 21.42 5.98 -6.16
CA THR A 22 21.38 6.78 -4.93
C THR A 22 20.22 7.78 -4.95
N GLY A 23 19.67 8.09 -3.77
CA GLY A 23 18.65 9.13 -3.61
C GLY A 23 17.27 8.57 -3.30
N SER A 24 16.30 9.46 -3.05
CA SER A 24 14.95 9.09 -2.58
C SER A 24 14.04 8.49 -3.64
N LYS A 25 14.43 8.52 -4.91
CA LYS A 25 13.73 7.90 -6.04
C LYS A 25 14.63 6.86 -6.72
N TRP A 26 15.35 6.07 -5.94
CA TRP A 26 16.32 5.15 -6.51
C TRP A 26 15.66 4.08 -7.39
N ASP A 27 16.43 3.59 -8.35
CA ASP A 27 16.12 2.38 -9.10
C ASP A 27 16.89 1.22 -8.47
N GLU A 28 16.31 0.03 -8.43
CA GLU A 28 16.92 -1.15 -7.82
C GLU A 28 16.52 -2.44 -8.53
N ILE A 29 17.45 -3.40 -8.60
CA ILE A 29 17.22 -4.74 -9.17
C ILE A 29 17.85 -5.77 -8.24
N ASP A 30 17.00 -6.62 -7.65
CA ASP A 30 17.38 -7.45 -6.50
C ASP A 30 17.48 -8.94 -6.82
N PHE A 31 18.56 -9.56 -6.36
CA PHE A 31 18.57 -10.96 -5.94
C PHE A 31 18.73 -11.03 -4.43
N GLU A 32 17.73 -11.61 -3.76
CA GLU A 32 17.73 -11.88 -2.33
C GLU A 32 17.50 -13.37 -2.09
N PHE A 33 18.26 -13.95 -1.16
CA PHE A 33 18.18 -15.35 -0.80
C PHE A 33 17.77 -15.47 0.65
N LEU A 34 16.56 -15.99 0.86
CA LEU A 34 15.98 -16.14 2.19
C LEU A 34 16.52 -17.44 2.77
N GLY A 35 17.25 -17.31 3.87
CA GLY A 35 17.76 -18.45 4.61
C GLY A 35 16.65 -19.32 5.21
N ASN A 36 16.96 -20.56 5.50
CA ASN A 36 15.98 -21.51 6.03
C ASN A 36 16.59 -22.46 7.08
N LEU A 37 15.74 -23.29 7.67
CA LEU A 37 16.17 -24.38 8.55
C LEU A 37 17.02 -25.39 7.75
N SER A 38 17.92 -26.09 8.44
CA SER A 38 18.76 -27.12 7.81
C SER A 38 17.90 -28.19 7.12
N GLY A 39 18.16 -28.41 5.84
CA GLY A 39 17.43 -29.39 5.02
C GLY A 39 16.18 -28.85 4.33
N ASP A 40 15.72 -27.64 4.67
CA ASP A 40 14.61 -26.98 3.98
C ASP A 40 15.13 -26.16 2.78
N PRO A 41 14.34 -26.03 1.69
CA PRO A 41 14.78 -25.34 0.49
C PRO A 41 14.93 -23.83 0.71
N TYR A 42 15.91 -23.23 0.04
CA TYR A 42 16.07 -21.78 -0.03
C TYR A 42 15.05 -21.18 -0.99
N ILE A 43 14.61 -19.97 -0.68
CA ILE A 43 13.77 -19.17 -1.56
C ILE A 43 14.63 -18.07 -2.17
N LEU A 44 14.70 -18.06 -3.50
CA LEU A 44 15.24 -16.94 -4.26
C LEU A 44 14.12 -15.93 -4.49
N HIS A 45 14.35 -14.72 -4.04
CA HIS A 45 13.44 -13.58 -4.15
C HIS A 45 14.06 -12.54 -5.08
N THR A 46 13.25 -12.03 -6.01
CA THR A 46 13.65 -10.98 -6.95
C THR A 46 12.71 -9.81 -6.84
N ASN A 47 13.22 -8.59 -6.94
CA ASN A 47 12.41 -7.37 -6.99
C ASN A 47 12.97 -6.39 -8.01
N VAL A 48 12.12 -5.45 -8.45
CA VAL A 48 12.51 -4.36 -9.35
C VAL A 48 11.88 -3.08 -8.81
N PHE A 49 12.73 -2.17 -8.33
CA PHE A 49 12.34 -0.81 -7.96
C PHE A 49 12.59 0.13 -9.13
N THR A 50 11.64 1.03 -9.32
CA THR A 50 11.81 2.15 -10.24
C THR A 50 11.25 3.40 -9.61
N GLN A 51 12.05 4.45 -9.54
CA GLN A 51 11.70 5.72 -8.90
C GLN A 51 11.25 5.55 -7.43
N GLY A 52 11.91 4.67 -6.68
CA GLY A 52 11.59 4.34 -5.29
C GLY A 52 10.33 3.48 -5.13
N MET A 53 9.69 3.05 -6.23
CA MET A 53 8.53 2.16 -6.20
C MET A 53 8.96 0.74 -6.52
N GLY A 54 8.93 -0.15 -5.53
CA GLY A 54 9.11 -1.60 -5.68
C GLY A 54 7.77 -2.32 -5.87
N ASN A 55 7.52 -3.32 -5.02
CA ASN A 55 6.30 -4.14 -5.03
C ASN A 55 6.15 -5.04 -6.26
N ARG A 56 7.28 -5.47 -6.83
CA ARG A 56 7.34 -6.33 -8.02
C ARG A 56 8.03 -7.64 -7.68
N GLU A 57 7.68 -8.25 -6.56
CA GLU A 57 8.38 -9.42 -6.04
C GLU A 57 7.98 -10.71 -6.78
N GLN A 58 8.97 -11.53 -7.13
CA GLN A 58 8.75 -12.92 -7.52
C GLN A 58 9.67 -13.81 -6.72
N GLN A 59 9.16 -14.94 -6.26
CA GLN A 59 9.93 -15.91 -5.48
C GLN A 59 9.94 -17.27 -6.15
N PHE A 60 11.07 -17.97 -6.00
CA PHE A 60 11.33 -19.27 -6.61
C PHE A 60 12.03 -20.20 -5.62
N TYR A 61 11.64 -21.47 -5.59
CA TYR A 61 12.53 -22.50 -5.05
C TYR A 61 13.69 -22.74 -6.01
N LEU A 62 14.89 -22.92 -5.47
CA LEU A 62 16.03 -23.38 -6.25
C LEU A 62 15.93 -24.90 -6.45
N TRP A 63 16.26 -25.38 -7.64
CA TRP A 63 16.24 -26.81 -7.99
C TRP A 63 17.52 -27.55 -7.56
N PHE A 64 18.31 -26.93 -6.69
CA PHE A 64 19.56 -27.42 -6.14
C PHE A 64 19.75 -26.83 -4.73
N ASP A 65 20.67 -27.40 -3.96
CA ASP A 65 21.09 -26.83 -2.68
C ASP A 65 22.18 -25.76 -2.93
N PRO A 66 21.87 -24.46 -2.74
CA PRO A 66 22.80 -23.36 -3.04
C PRO A 66 23.93 -23.20 -2.02
N THR A 67 24.00 -24.07 -1.00
CA THR A 67 25.03 -24.05 0.04
C THR A 67 26.19 -25.00 -0.26
N LEU A 68 25.97 -26.00 -1.13
CA LEU A 68 26.96 -27.03 -1.46
C LEU A 68 28.03 -26.49 -2.41
N ASP A 69 27.60 -25.75 -3.44
CA ASP A 69 28.47 -25.24 -4.50
C ASP A 69 28.17 -23.78 -4.86
N PHE A 70 29.08 -23.16 -5.63
CA PHE A 70 28.87 -21.83 -6.16
C PHE A 70 27.99 -21.89 -7.42
N HIS A 71 26.91 -21.11 -7.42
CA HIS A 71 26.01 -20.95 -8.56
C HIS A 71 26.09 -19.54 -9.13
N THR A 72 25.84 -19.41 -10.42
CA THR A 72 25.94 -18.14 -11.16
C THR A 72 24.59 -17.45 -11.22
N TYR A 73 24.53 -16.23 -10.68
CA TYR A 73 23.37 -15.37 -10.72
C TYR A 73 23.66 -14.17 -11.60
N SER A 74 22.82 -13.97 -12.62
CA SER A 74 23.06 -13.00 -13.69
C SER A 74 21.84 -12.09 -13.88
N ILE A 75 22.13 -10.80 -14.08
CA ILE A 75 21.17 -9.77 -14.47
C ILE A 75 21.62 -9.25 -15.83
N LEU A 76 20.78 -9.42 -16.86
CA LEU A 76 20.89 -8.68 -18.11
C LEU A 76 19.90 -7.51 -18.03
N TRP A 77 20.40 -6.28 -18.08
CA TRP A 77 19.59 -5.07 -18.00
C TRP A 77 19.92 -4.17 -19.18
N ASN A 78 18.96 -3.99 -20.09
CA ASN A 78 19.09 -3.16 -21.28
C ASN A 78 17.82 -2.30 -21.48
N PRO A 79 17.76 -1.42 -22.50
CA PRO A 79 16.59 -0.56 -22.72
C PRO A 79 15.26 -1.29 -22.94
N GLN A 80 15.28 -2.59 -23.28
CA GLN A 80 14.11 -3.38 -23.62
C GLN A 80 13.60 -4.23 -22.44
N LEU A 81 14.48 -4.71 -21.56
CA LEU A 81 14.11 -5.61 -20.47
C LEU A 81 15.16 -5.72 -19.36
N ILE A 82 14.73 -6.33 -18.25
CA ILE A 82 15.58 -6.92 -17.22
C ILE A 82 15.33 -8.44 -17.22
N LEU A 83 16.39 -9.24 -17.39
CA LEU A 83 16.35 -10.69 -17.36
C LEU A 83 17.19 -11.21 -16.20
N PHE A 84 16.56 -11.98 -15.32
CA PHE A 84 17.21 -12.68 -14.21
C PHE A 84 17.47 -14.12 -14.64
N SER A 85 18.68 -14.61 -14.42
CA SER A 85 19.06 -16.00 -14.71
C SER A 85 19.87 -16.64 -13.59
N VAL A 86 19.68 -17.94 -13.42
CA VAL A 86 20.43 -18.82 -12.51
C VAL A 86 21.10 -19.90 -13.34
N ASP A 87 22.43 -19.98 -13.29
CA ASP A 87 23.26 -20.87 -14.11
C ASP A 87 22.90 -20.82 -15.61
N GLY A 88 22.66 -19.61 -16.12
CA GLY A 88 22.27 -19.36 -17.51
C GLY A 88 20.80 -19.69 -17.85
N THR A 89 20.03 -20.22 -16.89
CA THR A 89 18.60 -20.50 -17.06
C THR A 89 17.77 -19.27 -16.68
N PRO A 90 16.97 -18.70 -17.60
CA PRO A 90 16.09 -17.57 -17.29
C PRO A 90 15.01 -17.95 -16.27
N ILE A 91 14.89 -17.15 -15.20
CA ILE A 91 13.87 -17.34 -14.17
C ILE A 91 12.80 -16.24 -14.18
N ARG A 92 13.15 -15.04 -14.66
CA ARG A 92 12.25 -13.89 -14.68
C ARG A 92 12.60 -12.91 -15.79
N GLU A 93 11.58 -12.44 -16.50
CA GLU A 93 11.66 -11.35 -17.50
C GLU A 93 10.79 -10.18 -17.00
N PHE A 94 11.37 -8.99 -16.90
CA PHE A 94 10.66 -7.73 -16.67
C PHE A 94 10.86 -6.81 -17.87
N LYS A 95 9.84 -6.69 -18.73
CA LYS A 95 9.93 -5.89 -19.95
C LYS A 95 9.79 -4.40 -19.67
N ASN A 96 10.44 -3.60 -20.50
CA ASN A 96 10.14 -2.19 -20.59
C ASN A 96 8.76 -1.99 -21.22
N GLU A 97 7.80 -1.60 -20.37
CA GLU A 97 6.42 -1.33 -20.73
C GLU A 97 6.03 0.12 -20.37
N GLU A 98 6.98 1.06 -20.48
CA GLU A 98 6.74 2.48 -20.19
C GLU A 98 5.62 3.07 -21.04
N LEU A 99 5.46 2.62 -22.30
CA LEU A 99 4.34 3.01 -23.16
C LEU A 99 2.98 2.60 -22.61
N ARG A 100 2.95 1.62 -21.70
CA ARG A 100 1.76 1.15 -20.98
C ARG A 100 1.70 1.66 -19.54
N GLY A 101 2.55 2.64 -19.20
CA GLY A 101 2.56 3.29 -17.89
C GLY A 101 3.26 2.50 -16.79
N VAL A 102 3.99 1.43 -17.12
CA VAL A 102 4.82 0.69 -16.15
C VAL A 102 6.21 1.33 -16.13
N PRO A 103 6.65 1.94 -15.01
CA PRO A 103 7.98 2.53 -14.93
C PRO A 103 9.07 1.48 -15.14
N PHE A 104 10.15 1.86 -15.83
CA PHE A 104 11.31 1.02 -16.09
C PHE A 104 12.61 1.75 -15.67
N PRO A 105 13.55 1.06 -15.01
CA PRO A 105 14.77 1.70 -14.52
C PRO A 105 15.73 1.90 -15.70
N LYS A 106 15.74 3.09 -16.29
CA LYS A 106 16.63 3.42 -17.43
C LYS A 106 17.37 4.75 -17.28
N ASN A 107 16.97 5.56 -16.30
CA ASN A 107 17.42 6.95 -16.20
C ASN A 107 18.49 7.16 -15.13
N GLN A 108 18.72 6.17 -14.27
CA GLN A 108 19.66 6.28 -13.16
C GLN A 108 20.76 5.24 -13.27
N PRO A 109 22.04 5.63 -13.26
CA PRO A 109 23.12 4.67 -13.12
C PRO A 109 23.07 4.04 -11.73
N MET A 110 23.25 2.72 -11.68
CA MET A 110 23.24 1.94 -10.45
C MET A 110 24.64 1.44 -10.10
N ARG A 111 24.89 1.27 -8.81
CA ARG A 111 26.07 0.55 -8.29
C ARG A 111 25.66 -0.84 -7.89
N ILE A 112 26.61 -1.76 -7.94
CA ILE A 112 26.43 -3.12 -7.46
C ILE A 112 26.77 -3.16 -5.96
N TYR A 113 25.89 -3.79 -5.19
CA TYR A 113 26.02 -4.01 -3.77
C TYR A 113 25.83 -5.48 -3.43
N SER A 114 26.31 -5.85 -2.25
CA SER A 114 26.04 -7.13 -1.64
C SER A 114 25.95 -6.97 -0.13
N SER A 115 25.08 -7.75 0.51
CA SER A 115 24.87 -7.69 1.95
C SER A 115 24.44 -9.06 2.48
N ILE A 116 24.65 -9.24 3.79
CA ILE A 116 23.98 -10.26 4.60
C ILE A 116 23.47 -9.58 5.85
N TRP A 117 22.21 -9.82 6.22
CA TRP A 117 21.57 -9.09 7.31
C TRP A 117 20.49 -9.92 8.02
N ASN A 118 20.14 -9.50 9.24
CA ASN A 118 19.08 -10.13 10.03
C ASN A 118 17.69 -9.67 9.54
N ALA A 119 16.95 -10.61 8.98
CA ALA A 119 15.61 -10.46 8.45
C ALA A 119 14.61 -11.38 9.19
N ASP A 120 14.87 -11.72 10.45
CA ASP A 120 14.08 -12.66 11.25
C ASP A 120 12.59 -12.30 11.37
N ASN A 121 12.22 -11.06 11.11
CA ASN A 121 10.86 -10.54 11.14
C ASN A 121 10.05 -10.90 9.89
N TRP A 122 10.69 -11.40 8.81
CA TRP A 122 9.95 -11.77 7.59
C TRP A 122 10.55 -12.88 6.74
N ALA A 123 11.87 -13.11 6.75
CA ALA A 123 12.52 -13.96 5.75
C ALA A 123 12.06 -15.42 5.82
N THR A 124 12.31 -16.11 6.92
CA THR A 124 12.00 -17.54 7.01
C THR A 124 10.57 -17.75 7.45
N ARG A 125 9.76 -18.34 6.56
CA ARG A 125 8.33 -18.60 6.77
C ARG A 125 7.54 -17.37 7.21
N GLY A 126 7.79 -16.22 6.57
CA GLY A 126 7.11 -14.96 6.91
C GLY A 126 7.51 -14.42 8.29
N GLY A 127 8.70 -14.78 8.80
CA GLY A 127 9.22 -14.33 10.09
C GLY A 127 8.81 -15.20 11.29
N LEU A 128 8.13 -16.33 11.04
CA LEU A 128 7.75 -17.29 12.09
C LEU A 128 8.96 -18.04 12.66
N VAL A 129 9.99 -18.26 11.83
CA VAL A 129 11.23 -18.91 12.27
C VAL A 129 12.28 -17.82 12.43
N LYS A 130 12.72 -17.63 13.68
CA LYS A 130 13.70 -16.63 14.05
C LYS A 130 15.13 -17.12 13.83
N ILE A 131 16.02 -16.15 13.69
CA ILE A 131 17.45 -16.40 13.61
C ILE A 131 17.97 -17.05 14.90
N ASP A 132 18.72 -18.13 14.77
CA ASP A 132 19.41 -18.77 15.87
C ASP A 132 20.84 -18.24 15.95
N TRP A 133 21.06 -17.22 16.76
CA TRP A 133 22.36 -16.59 16.93
C TRP A 133 23.47 -17.54 17.43
N SER A 134 23.13 -18.70 18.00
CA SER A 134 24.13 -19.72 18.35
C SER A 134 24.81 -20.35 17.13
N LYS A 135 24.24 -20.19 15.93
CA LYS A 135 24.80 -20.62 14.64
C LYS A 135 25.69 -19.58 13.97
N SER A 136 25.86 -18.41 14.60
CA SER A 136 26.77 -17.38 14.10
C SER A 136 28.24 -17.84 14.13
N PRO A 137 29.10 -17.35 13.22
CA PRO A 137 28.81 -16.41 12.16
C PRO A 137 28.14 -17.04 10.93
N PHE A 138 27.14 -16.34 10.38
CA PHE A 138 26.51 -16.69 9.11
C PHE A 138 27.38 -16.17 7.96
N THR A 139 27.87 -17.07 7.10
CA THR A 139 28.83 -16.71 6.05
C THR A 139 28.31 -17.12 4.67
N ALA A 140 28.02 -16.12 3.83
CA ALA A 140 27.83 -16.31 2.40
C ALA A 140 29.14 -15.97 1.67
N SER A 141 29.45 -16.73 0.61
CA SER A 141 30.69 -16.55 -0.17
C SER A 141 30.38 -16.07 -1.57
N TYR A 142 31.19 -15.14 -2.06
CA TYR A 142 31.08 -14.55 -3.40
C TYR A 142 32.39 -14.77 -4.15
N ARG A 143 32.31 -15.07 -5.45
CA ARG A 143 33.48 -15.15 -6.33
C ARG A 143 33.11 -14.84 -7.77
N ASN A 144 34.13 -14.74 -8.63
CA ASN A 144 33.96 -14.66 -10.09
C ASN A 144 32.93 -13.58 -10.49
N PHE A 145 33.08 -12.40 -9.89
CA PHE A 145 32.36 -11.21 -10.34
C PHE A 145 32.86 -10.83 -11.74
N ASN A 146 31.94 -10.57 -12.64
CA ASN A 146 32.21 -10.10 -13.99
C ASN A 146 31.04 -9.20 -14.43
N ASP A 147 31.37 -8.08 -15.07
CA ASP A 147 30.41 -7.14 -15.62
C ASP A 147 30.80 -6.72 -17.04
N GLU A 148 29.80 -6.60 -17.91
CA GLU A 148 29.90 -5.96 -19.21
C GLU A 148 28.87 -4.82 -19.22
N ALA A 149 29.28 -3.63 -18.80
CA ALA A 149 28.35 -2.54 -18.46
C ALA A 149 28.76 -1.19 -19.06
N CYS A 150 27.77 -0.32 -19.27
CA CYS A 150 28.02 1.07 -19.62
C CYS A 150 28.43 1.89 -18.39
N VAL A 151 29.73 2.09 -18.21
CA VAL A 151 30.26 2.83 -17.06
C VAL A 151 30.06 4.34 -17.23
N VAL A 152 29.36 4.96 -16.28
CA VAL A 152 29.18 6.42 -16.24
C VAL A 152 30.31 7.05 -15.45
N THR A 153 31.07 7.95 -16.08
CA THR A 153 32.12 8.75 -15.42
C THR A 153 31.63 10.19 -15.23
N PRO A 154 31.72 10.79 -14.03
CA PRO A 154 31.36 12.19 -13.83
C PRO A 154 32.06 13.11 -14.84
N GLY A 155 31.29 13.94 -15.55
CA GLY A 155 31.83 14.87 -16.56
C GLY A 155 32.13 14.26 -17.94
N ARG A 156 31.82 12.98 -18.18
CA ARG A 156 31.87 12.36 -19.52
C ARG A 156 30.51 11.75 -19.87
N PRO A 157 30.05 11.87 -21.14
CA PRO A 157 28.87 11.15 -21.59
C PRO A 157 29.07 9.64 -21.42
N SER A 158 28.02 8.93 -21.02
CA SER A 158 28.04 7.47 -20.90
C SER A 158 28.39 6.85 -22.26
N SER A 159 29.53 6.19 -22.38
CA SER A 159 29.90 5.47 -23.60
C SER A 159 29.46 4.02 -23.48
N CYS A 160 28.21 3.74 -23.84
CA CYS A 160 27.86 2.38 -24.26
C CYS A 160 28.47 2.17 -25.65
N GLY A 161 29.45 1.29 -25.79
CA GLY A 161 29.87 0.82 -27.12
C GLY A 161 28.72 0.08 -27.83
N ASN A 162 28.89 -0.29 -29.10
CA ASN A 162 27.96 -1.16 -29.83
C ASN A 162 28.04 -2.60 -29.29
N SER A 163 27.51 -2.82 -28.09
CA SER A 163 27.53 -4.11 -27.40
C SER A 163 26.26 -4.90 -27.73
N ALA A 164 26.39 -6.18 -28.08
CA ALA A 164 25.27 -7.01 -28.54
C ALA A 164 24.16 -7.16 -27.50
N TRP A 165 24.51 -7.15 -26.21
CA TRP A 165 23.57 -7.29 -25.09
C TRP A 165 22.56 -6.12 -24.97
N LEU A 166 22.84 -4.96 -25.57
CA LEU A 166 21.93 -3.80 -25.53
C LEU A 166 20.59 -4.05 -26.25
N SER A 167 20.57 -4.99 -27.20
CA SER A 167 19.38 -5.39 -27.95
C SER A 167 19.02 -6.86 -27.72
N GLU A 168 19.65 -7.50 -26.74
CA GLU A 168 19.38 -8.91 -26.43
C GLU A 168 17.99 -9.08 -25.82
N ALA A 169 17.30 -10.11 -26.31
CA ALA A 169 15.96 -10.50 -25.87
C ALA A 169 15.87 -12.03 -25.80
N LEU A 170 14.90 -12.55 -25.05
CA LEU A 170 14.76 -14.00 -24.92
C LEU A 170 14.44 -14.66 -26.27
N ASP A 171 15.24 -15.66 -26.62
CA ASP A 171 14.99 -16.55 -27.74
C ASP A 171 13.88 -17.59 -27.42
N ASN A 172 13.52 -18.41 -28.40
CA ASN A 172 12.47 -19.42 -28.25
C ASN A 172 12.82 -20.55 -27.27
N HIS A 173 14.11 -20.83 -27.06
CA HIS A 173 14.57 -21.82 -26.10
C HIS A 173 14.50 -21.25 -24.67
N GLN A 174 15.05 -20.07 -24.46
CA GLN A 174 15.00 -19.30 -23.21
C GLN A 174 13.55 -19.04 -22.77
N ARG A 175 12.63 -18.72 -23.70
CA ARG A 175 11.20 -18.57 -23.37
C ARG A 175 10.57 -19.87 -22.88
N ARG A 176 11.00 -21.03 -23.43
CA ARG A 176 10.53 -22.35 -22.97
C ARG A 176 11.08 -22.66 -21.58
N GLN A 177 12.36 -22.38 -21.33
CA GLN A 177 12.98 -22.50 -20.01
C GLN A 177 12.28 -21.62 -18.99
N LEU A 178 12.06 -20.34 -19.29
CA LEU A 178 11.35 -19.41 -18.41
C LEU A 178 9.96 -19.92 -18.03
N LYS A 179 9.18 -20.41 -19.01
CA LYS A 179 7.87 -21.02 -18.76
C LYS A 179 7.98 -22.26 -17.87
N TRP A 180 8.97 -23.11 -18.10
CA TRP A 180 9.21 -24.30 -17.30
C TRP A 180 9.59 -23.94 -15.86
N VAL A 181 10.49 -22.97 -15.66
CA VAL A 181 10.89 -22.48 -14.34
C VAL A 181 9.67 -21.92 -13.59
N LYS A 182 8.93 -21.01 -14.23
CA LYS A 182 7.71 -20.44 -13.65
C LYS A 182 6.70 -21.50 -13.24
N LYS A 183 6.53 -22.55 -14.05
CA LYS A 183 5.57 -23.63 -13.78
C LYS A 183 5.97 -24.52 -12.60
N HIS A 184 7.26 -24.81 -12.42
CA HIS A 184 7.72 -25.83 -11.48
C HIS A 184 8.34 -25.25 -10.20
N TYR A 185 8.84 -24.03 -10.24
CA TYR A 185 9.66 -23.47 -9.15
C TYR A 185 9.17 -22.13 -8.62
N MET A 186 8.34 -21.39 -9.36
CA MET A 186 7.80 -20.12 -8.84
C MET A 186 6.79 -20.38 -7.73
N VAL A 187 7.02 -19.78 -6.57
CA VAL A 187 6.17 -19.92 -5.37
C VAL A 187 5.36 -18.68 -5.09
N TYR A 188 5.83 -17.53 -5.57
CA TYR A 188 5.12 -16.26 -5.45
C TYR A 188 5.32 -15.43 -6.71
N ASN A 189 4.24 -14.80 -7.15
CA ASN A 189 4.25 -13.81 -8.20
C ASN A 189 3.31 -12.67 -7.81
N TYR A 190 3.86 -11.46 -7.63
CA TYR A 190 3.09 -10.28 -7.29
C TYR A 190 1.93 -10.01 -8.26
N CYS A 191 2.05 -10.41 -9.53
CA CYS A 191 0.99 -10.24 -10.53
C CYS A 191 -0.25 -11.11 -10.28
N SER A 192 -0.07 -12.25 -9.61
CA SER A 192 -1.16 -13.19 -9.28
C SER A 192 -1.63 -13.05 -7.83
N ASP A 193 -1.02 -12.14 -7.05
CA ASP A 193 -1.37 -11.93 -5.66
C ASP A 193 -2.68 -11.12 -5.55
N SER A 194 -3.80 -11.84 -5.54
CA SER A 194 -5.16 -11.29 -5.40
C SER A 194 -5.43 -10.65 -4.04
N LYS A 195 -4.55 -10.82 -3.05
CA LYS A 195 -4.64 -10.09 -1.77
C LYS A 195 -4.01 -8.70 -1.91
N ARG A 196 -3.09 -8.54 -2.85
CA ARG A 196 -2.36 -7.29 -3.13
C ARG A 196 -2.98 -6.48 -4.25
N SER A 197 -3.41 -7.11 -5.33
CA SER A 197 -4.37 -6.53 -6.27
C SER A 197 -5.75 -6.72 -5.66
N GLY A 198 -6.43 -5.68 -5.18
CA GLY A 198 -7.71 -5.76 -4.44
C GLY A 198 -8.93 -6.38 -5.16
N PHE A 199 -8.73 -7.35 -6.06
CA PHE A 199 -9.73 -8.20 -6.71
C PHE A 199 -9.62 -9.62 -6.14
N GLY A 200 -10.40 -9.94 -5.12
CA GLY A 200 -10.61 -11.33 -4.71
C GLY A 200 -11.64 -11.98 -5.62
N PHE A 201 -11.24 -12.98 -6.42
CA PHE A 201 -12.09 -14.12 -6.78
C PHE A 201 -11.22 -15.31 -7.22
N VAL A 202 -11.20 -16.36 -6.41
CA VAL A 202 -11.19 -17.75 -6.90
C VAL A 202 -12.03 -18.57 -5.93
N PHE A 203 -13.22 -18.99 -6.38
CA PHE A 203 -13.84 -20.21 -5.86
C PHE A 203 -13.07 -21.39 -6.45
N GLN A 204 -12.38 -22.14 -5.61
CA GLN A 204 -11.84 -23.43 -6.00
C GLN A 204 -12.89 -24.49 -5.64
N ILE A 205 -13.77 -24.83 -6.59
CA ILE A 205 -14.52 -26.09 -6.49
C ILE A 205 -13.59 -27.16 -7.05
N ALA A 206 -13.00 -27.95 -6.16
CA ALA A 206 -12.36 -29.20 -6.54
C ALA A 206 -13.44 -30.16 -7.04
N SER A 207 -13.39 -30.54 -8.32
CA SER A 207 -14.13 -31.69 -8.85
C SER A 207 -13.15 -32.86 -9.06
N PRO A 208 -13.47 -34.09 -8.60
CA PRO A 208 -12.58 -35.23 -8.70
C PRO A 208 -12.75 -35.95 -10.04
N ASN A 209 -12.30 -35.36 -11.16
CA ASN A 209 -11.89 -36.15 -12.34
C ASN A 209 -11.17 -35.30 -13.41
N PRO A 210 -10.03 -35.77 -13.97
CA PRO A 210 -9.22 -34.98 -14.91
C PRO A 210 -9.54 -35.39 -16.34
N ARG A 211 -10.41 -34.66 -17.03
CA ARG A 211 -10.49 -34.63 -18.50
C ARG A 211 -11.44 -33.49 -18.90
N TYR A 212 -10.93 -32.57 -19.71
CA TYR A 212 -11.60 -31.37 -20.26
C TYR A 212 -11.67 -30.16 -19.31
N LEU A 213 -10.61 -29.34 -19.36
CA LEU A 213 -10.62 -27.94 -18.92
C LEU A 213 -11.01 -27.09 -20.14
N VAL A 214 -12.23 -26.57 -20.14
CA VAL A 214 -12.64 -25.45 -21.02
C VAL A 214 -13.26 -24.40 -20.10
N ASP A 215 -12.53 -23.31 -19.87
CA ASP A 215 -13.00 -22.18 -19.06
C ASP A 215 -14.14 -21.46 -19.78
N PHE A 216 -15.35 -21.55 -19.24
CA PHE A 216 -16.47 -20.67 -19.61
C PHE A 216 -16.63 -19.59 -18.55
N VAL A 217 -16.45 -18.33 -18.93
CA VAL A 217 -16.82 -17.16 -18.12
C VAL A 217 -18.20 -16.68 -18.57
N LEU A 218 -19.23 -16.95 -17.76
CA LEU A 218 -20.58 -16.41 -17.96
C LEU A 218 -20.71 -15.05 -17.26
N ARG A 219 -21.05 -14.00 -18.02
CA ARG A 219 -21.63 -12.75 -17.49
C ARG A 219 -23.14 -12.93 -17.38
N CYS A 220 -23.71 -12.58 -16.22
CA CYS A 220 -25.11 -12.19 -16.12
C CYS A 220 -25.20 -10.71 -15.74
N SER A 221 -25.73 -9.91 -16.67
CA SER A 221 -26.33 -8.61 -16.37
C SER A 221 -27.83 -8.80 -16.19
N ILE A 222 -28.44 -8.17 -15.18
CA ILE A 222 -29.88 -7.89 -15.16
C ILE A 222 -30.04 -6.38 -15.42
N TYR A 223 -30.71 -6.08 -16.54
CA TYR A 223 -31.23 -4.77 -16.93
C TYR A 223 -32.59 -4.52 -16.26
N ASN A 224 -32.90 -3.26 -15.96
CA ASN A 224 -34.28 -2.75 -16.02
C ASN A 224 -34.28 -1.27 -16.44
N GLY A 225 -34.74 -1.00 -17.68
CA GLY A 225 -35.22 0.27 -18.25
C GLY A 225 -34.18 1.39 -18.45
N GLY A 226 -34.00 2.05 -19.58
CA GLY A 226 -34.56 2.00 -20.94
C GLY A 226 -33.60 2.81 -21.84
N PHE A 227 -33.48 2.41 -23.11
CA PHE A 227 -32.51 2.97 -24.05
C PHE A 227 -32.87 4.38 -24.53
N SER A 228 -31.84 5.24 -24.66
CA SER A 228 -31.78 6.29 -25.67
C SER A 228 -30.52 6.05 -26.52
N ARG A 229 -30.72 6.01 -27.84
CA ARG A 229 -29.70 5.82 -28.87
C ARG A 229 -28.74 7.01 -28.87
N ASP A 230 -27.45 6.73 -28.71
CA ASP A 230 -26.37 7.14 -29.62
C ASP A 230 -25.01 7.03 -28.92
N SER A 231 -24.00 6.67 -29.70
CA SER A 231 -22.55 6.74 -29.40
C SER A 231 -21.89 5.44 -28.93
N TYR A 232 -21.35 4.74 -29.92
CA TYR A 232 -20.19 3.85 -29.80
C TYR A 232 -18.98 4.61 -29.25
N TRP A 233 -18.44 4.22 -28.09
CA TRP A 233 -17.00 4.32 -27.77
C TRP A 233 -16.64 3.27 -26.70
N GLY A 234 -16.11 2.13 -27.15
CA GLY A 234 -15.59 1.10 -26.25
C GLY A 234 -14.21 1.49 -25.71
N PHE A 235 -14.09 1.68 -24.40
CA PHE A 235 -12.79 1.79 -23.73
C PHE A 235 -12.32 0.40 -23.29
N TYR A 236 -11.25 -0.07 -23.92
CA TYR A 236 -10.50 -1.25 -23.48
C TYR A 236 -9.52 -0.83 -22.38
N LYS A 237 -9.61 -1.43 -21.19
CA LYS A 237 -8.64 -1.23 -20.12
C LYS A 237 -8.02 -2.58 -19.77
N ASN A 238 -6.83 -2.84 -20.32
CA ASN A 238 -6.02 -3.99 -19.95
C ASN A 238 -5.18 -3.61 -18.73
N LEU A 239 -5.25 -4.40 -17.65
CA LEU A 239 -4.24 -4.34 -16.58
C LEU A 239 -2.99 -5.06 -17.08
N TYR A 240 -1.86 -4.37 -17.08
CA TYR A 240 -0.56 -4.92 -17.45
C TYR A 240 0.30 -5.06 -16.22
N CYS A 241 0.79 -6.28 -15.97
CA CYS A 241 1.75 -6.58 -14.92
C CYS A 241 3.04 -7.11 -15.54
N GLY A 242 3.92 -6.20 -15.96
CA GLY A 242 5.20 -6.53 -16.62
C GLY A 242 5.05 -7.21 -17.99
N THR A 243 4.54 -8.44 -18.05
CA THR A 243 4.38 -9.24 -19.28
C THR A 243 3.05 -10.00 -19.40
N GLU A 244 2.22 -10.02 -18.36
CA GLU A 244 1.00 -10.84 -18.33
C GLU A 244 -0.25 -9.96 -18.51
N VAL A 245 -1.05 -10.30 -19.53
CA VAL A 245 -2.35 -9.70 -19.84
C VAL A 245 -3.40 -10.39 -18.98
N LEU A 246 -4.06 -9.65 -18.09
CA LEU A 246 -5.13 -10.21 -17.24
C LEU A 246 -6.44 -10.49 -17.99
N VAL A 247 -6.66 -9.94 -19.20
CA VAL A 247 -7.85 -10.18 -20.02
C VAL A 247 -7.54 -10.03 -21.52
N GLN A 248 -7.81 -11.06 -22.33
CA GLN A 248 -7.84 -10.99 -23.79
C GLN A 248 -9.21 -11.49 -24.26
N SER A 249 -10.14 -10.60 -24.62
CA SER A 249 -11.42 -11.02 -25.21
C SER A 249 -11.25 -11.24 -26.70
N HIS A 250 -11.34 -12.49 -27.15
CA HIS A 250 -11.54 -12.81 -28.56
C HIS A 250 -13.03 -12.80 -28.91
N VAL A 251 -13.38 -12.11 -30.00
CA VAL A 251 -14.71 -12.18 -30.61
C VAL A 251 -14.80 -13.49 -31.41
N LEU A 252 -15.65 -14.41 -30.98
CA LEU A 252 -16.10 -15.53 -31.80
C LEU A 252 -17.60 -15.37 -32.02
N THR A 253 -17.98 -15.23 -33.29
CA THR A 253 -19.35 -15.23 -33.79
C THR A 253 -19.86 -16.67 -33.90
N GLY A 254 -21.12 -16.92 -33.52
CA GLY A 254 -21.90 -18.07 -34.03
C GLY A 254 -22.51 -19.02 -32.99
N THR A 255 -23.79 -18.77 -32.66
CA THR A 255 -24.92 -19.72 -32.55
C THR A 255 -24.67 -21.20 -32.20
N GLN A 256 -25.24 -21.70 -31.08
CA GLN A 256 -26.33 -22.70 -31.04
C GLN A 256 -26.78 -23.09 -29.62
N ILE A 257 -27.97 -23.70 -29.57
CA ILE A 257 -28.94 -23.91 -28.48
C ILE A 257 -28.69 -25.22 -27.70
N ALA A 258 -29.00 -25.30 -26.39
CA ALA A 258 -29.91 -26.31 -25.76
C ALA A 258 -29.66 -26.66 -24.26
N LYS A 259 -30.75 -26.52 -23.46
CA LYS A 259 -31.36 -27.50 -22.51
C LYS A 259 -30.72 -27.88 -21.14
N SER A 260 -31.40 -27.41 -20.08
CA SER A 260 -32.06 -28.11 -18.93
C SER A 260 -31.30 -28.87 -17.81
N TYR A 261 -31.97 -28.85 -16.62
CA TYR A 261 -31.87 -29.66 -15.37
C TYR A 261 -30.86 -29.16 -14.31
N ASP A 262 -31.07 -29.22 -12.99
CA ASP A 262 -32.22 -29.46 -12.10
C ASP A 262 -31.81 -28.98 -10.68
N VAL A 263 -32.81 -28.65 -9.85
CA VAL A 263 -32.68 -28.20 -8.45
C VAL A 263 -32.37 -29.39 -7.53
N VAL A 264 -31.30 -29.33 -6.71
CA VAL A 264 -31.09 -30.30 -5.62
C VAL A 264 -30.63 -29.59 -4.32
N SER A 265 -31.58 -29.59 -3.37
CA SER A 265 -31.53 -29.57 -1.90
C SER A 265 -30.31 -29.04 -1.12
N PHE A 266 -30.65 -28.15 -0.17
CA PHE A 266 -29.87 -27.74 1.00
C PHE A 266 -29.60 -28.88 2.00
N PHE A 267 -28.39 -28.90 2.57
CA PHE A 267 -28.14 -29.40 3.93
C PHE A 267 -27.17 -28.43 4.66
N PRO A 268 -27.36 -28.18 5.97
CA PRO A 268 -26.60 -27.21 6.74
C PRO A 268 -25.29 -27.82 7.28
N ILE A 269 -24.20 -27.05 7.24
CA ILE A 269 -22.96 -27.40 7.95
C ILE A 269 -22.91 -26.63 9.28
N PRO A 270 -22.55 -27.28 10.41
CA PRO A 270 -22.65 -26.69 11.75
C PRO A 270 -21.61 -25.60 12.01
N SER A 271 -22.05 -24.59 12.77
CA SER A 271 -21.22 -23.61 13.44
C SER A 271 -20.34 -24.27 14.51
N THR A 272 -19.04 -24.38 14.29
CA THR A 272 -18.01 -24.27 15.35
C THR A 272 -16.62 -24.24 14.71
N ILE A 273 -15.72 -23.50 15.38
CA ILE A 273 -14.32 -23.21 15.01
C ILE A 273 -14.16 -21.92 14.17
N ASN A 274 -14.80 -20.86 14.67
CA ASN A 274 -14.32 -19.48 14.55
C ASN A 274 -13.64 -19.13 15.88
N GLN A 275 -12.34 -19.42 16.01
CA GLN A 275 -11.45 -18.85 17.03
C GLN A 275 -10.04 -19.34 16.71
N LEU A 276 -9.14 -18.40 16.35
CA LEU A 276 -7.71 -18.51 15.98
C LEU A 276 -7.33 -18.04 14.56
N TYR A 277 -8.12 -17.16 13.94
CA TYR A 277 -7.79 -16.54 12.63
C TYR A 277 -7.51 -15.03 12.71
N SER A 278 -6.95 -14.55 13.82
CA SER A 278 -6.79 -13.10 14.06
C SER A 278 -5.37 -12.60 14.35
N SER A 279 -4.30 -13.40 14.15
CA SER A 279 -2.99 -13.02 14.72
C SER A 279 -1.76 -13.11 13.81
N LEU A 280 -1.87 -13.40 12.51
CA LEU A 280 -0.68 -13.47 11.64
C LEU A 280 -0.91 -12.86 10.25
N TYR A 281 -1.22 -11.56 10.23
CA TYR A 281 -1.14 -10.71 9.03
C TYR A 281 -0.56 -9.36 9.44
N ASN A 282 0.73 -9.29 9.75
CA ASN A 282 1.47 -8.03 9.82
C ASN A 282 2.98 -8.29 9.89
N SER A 283 3.64 -8.42 8.74
CA SER A 283 5.00 -7.89 8.49
C SER A 283 5.56 -8.37 7.15
N CYS A 284 5.61 -7.49 6.15
CA CYS A 284 6.88 -7.02 5.56
C CYS A 284 6.60 -6.01 4.42
N LEU A 285 6.59 -4.74 4.78
CA LEU A 285 6.99 -3.64 3.91
C LEU A 285 8.04 -2.88 4.73
N LEU A 286 9.31 -3.01 4.38
CA LEU A 286 10.31 -2.05 4.84
C LEU A 286 10.07 -0.76 4.06
N ALA A 287 9.08 0.00 4.50
CA ALA A 287 9.10 1.43 4.29
C ALA A 287 10.43 1.94 4.86
N ASN A 288 11.18 2.76 4.13
CA ASN A 288 12.16 3.63 4.77
C ASN A 288 11.40 4.33 5.88
N ALA A 289 11.64 3.94 7.13
CA ALA A 289 10.97 4.55 8.26
C ALA A 289 11.32 6.04 8.19
N SER A 290 10.32 6.87 7.89
CA SER A 290 10.44 8.31 8.07
C SER A 290 11.00 8.53 9.47
N ASN A 291 12.09 9.29 9.52
CA ASN A 291 12.61 9.76 10.79
C ASN A 291 11.92 11.08 11.09
N PHE A 292 11.08 11.11 12.13
CA PHE A 292 10.33 12.30 12.52
C PHE A 292 11.23 13.52 12.74
N HIS A 293 12.50 13.34 13.14
CA HIS A 293 13.44 14.45 13.26
C HIS A 293 13.71 15.17 11.93
N ASN A 294 13.58 14.47 10.79
CA ASN A 294 13.79 15.05 9.46
C ASN A 294 12.52 15.69 8.90
N ASP A 295 11.35 15.26 9.37
CA ASP A 295 10.08 15.58 8.72
C ASP A 295 9.24 16.59 9.53
N PHE A 296 9.41 16.66 10.85
CA PHE A 296 8.56 17.43 11.74
C PHE A 296 9.33 18.24 12.78
N ASP A 297 8.70 19.33 13.22
CA ASP A 297 9.07 20.12 14.38
C ASP A 297 7.97 20.04 15.44
N ILE A 298 8.35 19.83 16.70
CA ILE A 298 7.43 19.99 17.84
C ILE A 298 7.17 21.49 18.02
N THR A 299 5.92 21.92 17.85
CA THR A 299 5.57 23.34 17.84
C THR A 299 5.27 23.90 19.22
N TRP A 300 4.69 23.08 20.12
CA TRP A 300 4.39 23.47 21.50
C TRP A 300 4.20 22.24 22.40
N GLY A 301 4.15 22.47 23.72
CA GLY A 301 3.84 21.44 24.74
C GLY A 301 4.88 21.26 25.84
N GLY A 302 6.03 21.94 25.77
CA GLY A 302 7.02 21.96 26.86
C GLY A 302 7.52 20.58 27.27
N GLY A 303 7.88 19.73 26.30
CA GLY A 303 8.32 18.34 26.52
C GLY A 303 7.22 17.29 26.43
N ARG A 304 5.95 17.69 26.23
CA ARG A 304 4.81 16.78 26.01
C ARG A 304 4.72 16.24 24.57
N GLY A 305 5.33 16.93 23.62
CA GLY A 305 5.62 16.39 22.29
C GLY A 305 7.04 15.84 22.28
N GLN A 306 7.20 14.56 21.95
CA GLN A 306 8.50 13.89 21.95
C GLN A 306 8.67 13.04 20.70
N ILE A 307 9.85 13.11 20.11
CA ILE A 307 10.31 12.16 19.09
C ILE A 307 11.27 11.22 19.81
N THR A 308 10.89 9.94 19.91
CA THR A 308 11.71 8.92 20.58
C THR A 308 12.89 8.54 19.70
N SER A 309 14.04 8.19 20.29
CA SER A 309 15.19 7.69 19.52
C SER A 309 14.95 6.23 19.12
N PRO A 310 15.16 5.84 17.84
CA PRO A 310 15.95 6.51 16.79
C PRO A 310 15.21 7.55 15.91
N GLY A 311 13.95 7.84 16.16
CA GLY A 311 13.15 8.84 15.43
C GLY A 311 11.96 8.25 14.68
N ASP A 312 11.59 7.01 14.98
CA ASP A 312 10.56 6.20 14.32
C ASP A 312 9.17 6.34 14.97
N VAL A 313 9.10 6.86 16.20
CA VAL A 313 7.84 7.15 16.91
C VAL A 313 7.86 8.57 17.48
N LEU A 314 6.77 9.30 17.23
CA LEU A 314 6.44 10.58 17.87
C LEU A 314 5.26 10.36 18.82
N THR A 315 5.31 10.94 20.02
CA THR A 315 4.20 10.95 20.98
C THR A 315 3.77 12.37 21.31
N LEU A 316 2.47 12.59 21.40
CA LEU A 316 1.88 13.80 21.97
C LEU A 316 1.16 13.42 23.26
N SER A 317 1.47 14.11 24.35
CA SER A 317 0.77 13.99 25.62
C SER A 317 -0.01 15.24 26.00
N LEU A 318 -1.05 15.07 26.81
CA LEU A 318 -1.90 16.11 27.35
C LEU A 318 -2.10 15.88 28.85
N ASP A 319 -1.88 16.94 29.62
CA ASP A 319 -2.19 17.03 31.03
C ASP A 319 -2.81 18.40 31.34
N ARG A 320 -3.10 18.65 32.61
CA ARG A 320 -3.80 19.87 33.03
C ARG A 320 -3.02 21.15 32.75
N ALA A 321 -1.70 21.07 32.56
CA ALA A 321 -0.87 22.23 32.30
C ALA A 321 -0.84 22.58 30.80
N SER A 322 -0.80 21.57 29.92
CA SER A 322 -0.82 21.81 28.48
C SER A 322 -1.11 20.53 27.70
N GLY A 323 -1.58 20.70 26.47
CA GLY A 323 -1.45 19.68 25.43
C GLY A 323 -0.09 19.67 24.76
N SER A 324 -0.05 19.21 23.52
CA SER A 324 1.13 19.34 22.65
C SER A 324 0.76 19.27 21.18
N GLY A 325 1.69 19.68 20.32
CA GLY A 325 1.50 19.59 18.88
C GLY A 325 2.81 19.62 18.10
N PHE A 326 2.72 19.19 16.85
CA PHE A 326 3.82 19.22 15.88
C PHE A 326 3.33 19.69 14.51
N GLN A 327 4.25 20.12 13.66
CA GLN A 327 3.99 20.46 12.27
C GLN A 327 5.07 19.87 11.35
N SER A 328 4.75 19.64 10.08
CA SER A 328 5.74 19.25 9.09
C SER A 328 6.66 20.42 8.73
N LYS A 329 7.93 20.11 8.50
CA LYS A 329 8.92 21.08 8.01
C LYS A 329 8.60 21.60 6.62
N LYS A 330 8.04 20.72 5.78
CA LYS A 330 7.66 21.01 4.40
C LYS A 330 6.17 21.29 4.29
N ALA A 331 5.80 22.20 3.40
CA ALA A 331 4.45 22.32 2.89
C ALA A 331 4.29 21.49 1.61
N TYR A 332 3.08 21.03 1.33
CA TYR A 332 2.74 20.18 0.21
C TYR A 332 1.59 20.80 -0.58
N LEU A 333 1.60 20.64 -1.90
CA LEU A 333 0.48 20.95 -2.77
C LEU A 333 0.16 19.67 -3.55
N PHE A 334 -0.91 19.00 -3.13
CA PHE A 334 -1.25 17.63 -3.52
C PHE A 334 -0.28 16.56 -3.02
N GLY A 335 -0.75 15.32 -3.01
CA GLY A 335 0.00 14.16 -2.54
C GLY A 335 -0.92 13.09 -1.96
N ARG A 336 -0.33 11.93 -1.68
CA ARG A 336 -0.88 11.02 -0.69
C ARG A 336 -0.03 11.08 0.56
N ILE A 337 -0.67 11.40 1.67
CA ILE A 337 -0.07 11.57 2.98
C ILE A 337 -0.63 10.46 3.87
N ASP A 338 0.24 9.60 4.37
CA ASP A 338 -0.11 8.52 5.28
C ASP A 338 0.58 8.74 6.63
N MET A 339 -0.15 8.49 7.72
CA MET A 339 0.40 8.44 9.08
C MET A 339 -0.26 7.28 9.83
N GLN A 340 0.53 6.50 10.56
CA GLN A 340 -0.04 5.55 11.51
C GLN A 340 -0.26 6.21 12.86
N LEU A 341 -1.47 6.14 13.38
CA LEU A 341 -1.83 6.68 14.70
C LEU A 341 -2.33 5.56 15.61
N LYS A 342 -1.96 5.65 16.89
CA LYS A 342 -2.58 4.91 17.99
C LYS A 342 -3.10 5.92 19.02
N LEU A 343 -4.40 5.87 19.28
CA LEU A 343 -5.10 6.89 20.05
C LEU A 343 -4.99 6.66 21.57
N VAL A 344 -5.43 7.65 22.35
CA VAL A 344 -5.40 7.63 23.81
C VAL A 344 -6.25 6.46 24.35
N PRO A 345 -5.67 5.52 25.11
CA PRO A 345 -6.41 4.38 25.64
C PRO A 345 -7.24 4.77 26.87
N ARG A 346 -8.15 3.87 27.27
CA ARG A 346 -9.00 4.00 28.47
C ARG A 346 -9.91 5.23 28.38
N ASN A 347 -10.05 5.99 29.47
CA ASN A 347 -10.90 7.16 29.50
C ASN A 347 -10.16 8.33 28.84
N SER A 348 -10.63 8.72 27.67
CA SER A 348 -10.12 9.85 26.88
C SER A 348 -11.19 10.91 26.64
N ALA A 349 -12.30 10.87 27.39
CA ALA A 349 -13.38 11.82 27.26
C ALA A 349 -12.88 13.26 27.37
N GLY A 350 -13.42 14.16 26.55
CA GLY A 350 -13.04 15.55 26.45
C GLY A 350 -11.71 15.83 25.72
N THR A 351 -10.98 14.81 25.29
CA THR A 351 -9.74 14.98 24.50
C THR A 351 -10.01 14.91 23.00
N VAL A 352 -9.24 15.67 22.21
CA VAL A 352 -9.20 15.59 20.75
C VAL A 352 -7.76 15.36 20.30
N THR A 353 -7.55 14.26 19.59
CA THR A 353 -6.34 14.07 18.78
C THR A 353 -6.66 14.56 17.38
N ALA A 354 -6.04 15.64 16.91
CA ALA A 354 -6.22 16.14 15.55
C ALA A 354 -5.04 15.73 14.67
N TYR A 355 -5.30 15.36 13.42
CA TYR A 355 -4.30 15.12 12.37
C TYR A 355 -4.82 15.73 11.08
N TYR A 356 -4.19 16.81 10.63
CA TYR A 356 -4.78 17.66 9.61
C TYR A 356 -3.73 18.32 8.73
N MET A 357 -4.17 18.88 7.62
CA MET A 357 -3.35 19.74 6.77
C MET A 357 -3.99 21.12 6.74
N SER A 358 -3.20 22.19 6.85
CA SER A 358 -3.71 23.56 6.83
C SER A 358 -2.73 24.51 6.13
N SER A 359 -3.26 25.49 5.38
CA SER A 359 -2.49 26.63 4.89
C SER A 359 -2.52 27.78 5.91
N GLU A 360 -1.70 28.81 5.71
CA GLU A 360 -1.61 29.91 6.66
C GLU A 360 -2.62 31.03 6.34
N GLY A 361 -3.15 31.69 7.38
CA GLY A 361 -3.96 32.90 7.26
C GLY A 361 -5.48 32.71 7.43
N PRO A 362 -6.26 33.82 7.39
CA PRO A 362 -7.70 33.79 7.67
C PRO A 362 -8.52 33.09 6.57
N ASN A 363 -7.99 33.01 5.35
CA ASN A 363 -8.61 32.33 4.22
C ASN A 363 -7.94 30.98 3.94
N HIS A 364 -7.52 30.27 4.98
CA HIS A 364 -6.80 29.01 4.84
C HIS A 364 -7.68 27.92 4.19
N ASP A 365 -7.00 27.00 3.53
CA ASP A 365 -7.54 25.71 3.14
C ASP A 365 -7.12 24.69 4.22
N GLU A 366 -8.00 23.76 4.57
CA GLU A 366 -7.71 22.74 5.60
C GLU A 366 -8.45 21.41 5.37
N ILE A 367 -7.83 20.30 5.75
CA ILE A 367 -8.34 18.92 5.57
C ILE A 367 -8.09 18.15 6.87
N ASP A 368 -9.16 17.71 7.53
CA ASP A 368 -9.08 17.28 8.93
C ASP A 368 -9.42 15.81 9.13
N PHE A 369 -8.62 15.14 9.96
CA PHE A 369 -9.08 14.08 10.84
C PHE A 369 -9.04 14.58 12.29
N GLU A 370 -10.13 14.45 13.02
CA GLU A 370 -10.15 14.68 14.46
C GLU A 370 -10.75 13.47 15.17
N PHE A 371 -10.03 12.95 16.15
CA PHE A 371 -10.46 11.79 16.93
C PHE A 371 -10.97 12.26 18.28
N LEU A 372 -12.29 12.19 18.46
CA LEU A 372 -12.95 12.61 19.68
C LEU A 372 -12.93 11.45 20.68
N GLY A 373 -12.24 11.65 21.80
CA GLY A 373 -12.13 10.67 22.87
C GLY A 373 -13.45 10.40 23.58
N ASN A 374 -13.49 9.33 24.36
CA ASN A 374 -14.71 8.88 25.03
C ASN A 374 -14.40 8.18 26.36
N LEU A 375 -15.45 7.85 27.11
CA LEU A 375 -15.34 7.06 28.33
C LEU A 375 -14.78 5.66 28.01
N THR A 376 -14.16 5.02 29.02
CA THR A 376 -13.66 3.65 28.86
C THR A 376 -14.79 2.70 28.45
N GLY A 377 -14.56 1.92 27.38
CA GLY A 377 -15.54 0.97 26.84
C GLY A 377 -16.51 1.58 25.81
N GLU A 378 -16.55 2.91 25.67
CA GLU A 378 -17.36 3.59 24.66
C GLU A 378 -16.54 3.88 23.40
N PRO A 379 -17.14 3.84 22.20
CA PRO A 379 -16.39 3.99 20.95
C PRO A 379 -15.87 5.42 20.76
N TYR A 380 -14.72 5.54 20.12
CA TYR A 380 -14.24 6.80 19.57
C TYR A 380 -15.18 7.33 18.48
N THR A 381 -15.13 8.63 18.23
CA THR A 381 -15.70 9.25 17.01
C THR A 381 -14.57 9.78 16.15
N LEU A 382 -14.52 9.35 14.89
CA LEU A 382 -13.68 9.99 13.87
C LEU A 382 -14.47 11.09 13.18
N HIS A 383 -13.97 12.30 13.26
CA HIS A 383 -14.48 13.48 12.59
C HIS A 383 -13.62 13.79 11.37
N THR A 384 -14.25 14.18 10.26
CA THR A 384 -13.55 14.75 9.11
C THR A 384 -14.17 16.08 8.73
N ASN A 385 -13.35 17.02 8.28
CA ASN A 385 -13.80 18.32 7.79
C ASN A 385 -12.95 18.79 6.61
N VAL A 386 -13.48 19.75 5.85
CA VAL A 386 -12.78 20.37 4.72
C VAL A 386 -13.08 21.86 4.73
N TYR A 387 -12.03 22.67 4.91
CA TYR A 387 -12.07 24.11 4.80
C TYR A 387 -11.54 24.56 3.44
N THR A 388 -12.22 25.55 2.89
CA THR A 388 -11.79 26.22 1.67
C THR A 388 -11.97 27.71 1.82
N ASN A 389 -10.92 28.50 1.60
CA ASN A 389 -10.93 29.95 1.81
C ASN A 389 -11.48 30.36 3.21
N GLY A 390 -11.04 29.67 4.27
CA GLY A 390 -11.44 29.91 5.66
C GLY A 390 -12.83 29.40 6.02
N LYS A 391 -13.56 28.79 5.08
CA LYS A 391 -14.91 28.26 5.32
C LYS A 391 -14.91 26.74 5.37
N GLY A 392 -15.13 26.21 6.57
CA GLY A 392 -15.36 24.78 6.84
C GLY A 392 -16.84 24.42 6.76
N GLU A 393 -17.38 23.88 7.86
CA GLU A 393 -18.78 23.47 8.01
C GLU A 393 -19.19 22.24 7.18
N ARG A 394 -18.23 21.35 6.93
CA ARG A 394 -18.38 20.15 6.11
C ARG A 394 -18.10 18.89 6.91
N GLU A 395 -18.61 18.84 8.13
CA GLU A 395 -18.33 17.78 9.08
C GLU A 395 -18.99 16.45 8.68
N GLN A 396 -18.22 15.37 8.72
CA GLN A 396 -18.76 14.00 8.72
C GLN A 396 -18.14 13.21 9.87
N GLN A 397 -18.95 12.45 10.59
CA GLN A 397 -18.51 11.66 11.75
C GLN A 397 -18.77 10.19 11.56
N PHE A 398 -17.84 9.36 12.03
CA PHE A 398 -17.86 7.91 11.88
C PHE A 398 -17.51 7.21 13.20
N ARG A 399 -18.10 6.03 13.43
CA ARG A 399 -17.62 5.05 14.42
C ARG A 399 -16.67 4.08 13.73
N MET A 400 -15.54 3.78 14.36
CA MET A 400 -14.58 2.83 13.81
C MET A 400 -15.09 1.39 13.90
N TRP A 401 -14.70 0.55 12.93
CA TRP A 401 -14.96 -0.91 12.95
C TRP A 401 -13.88 -1.70 13.70
N PHE A 402 -13.03 -1.00 14.46
CA PHE A 402 -11.96 -1.53 15.31
C PHE A 402 -11.73 -0.58 16.50
N ASP A 403 -10.98 -1.02 17.51
CA ASP A 403 -10.54 -0.17 18.63
C ASP A 403 -9.24 0.58 18.25
N PRO A 404 -9.30 1.90 17.98
CA PRO A 404 -8.16 2.68 17.52
C PRO A 404 -7.10 2.95 18.62
N THR A 405 -7.33 2.49 19.85
CA THR A 405 -6.40 2.60 20.97
C THR A 405 -5.52 1.36 21.13
N SER A 406 -5.94 0.24 20.55
CA SER A 406 -5.32 -1.07 20.75
C SER A 406 -4.07 -1.30 19.90
N ASP A 407 -4.07 -0.83 18.65
CA ASP A 407 -2.94 -0.89 17.73
C ASP A 407 -2.87 0.37 16.85
N PHE A 408 -1.81 0.51 16.08
CA PHE A 408 -1.65 1.56 15.09
C PHE A 408 -2.45 1.25 13.83
N HIS A 409 -3.21 2.25 13.36
CA HIS A 409 -3.94 2.21 12.10
C HIS A 409 -3.47 3.32 11.17
N THR A 410 -3.51 3.10 9.86
CA THR A 410 -3.08 4.07 8.86
C THR A 410 -4.22 5.01 8.51
N TYR A 411 -4.00 6.30 8.71
CA TYR A 411 -4.91 7.37 8.31
C TYR A 411 -4.29 8.12 7.14
N SER A 412 -5.04 8.21 6.04
CA SER A 412 -4.52 8.72 4.78
C SER A 412 -5.37 9.84 4.21
N ILE A 413 -4.70 10.88 3.74
CA ILE A 413 -5.27 11.94 2.90
C ILE A 413 -4.67 11.77 1.50
N LEU A 414 -5.49 11.36 0.53
CA LEU A 414 -5.14 11.45 -0.89
C LEU A 414 -5.75 12.73 -1.45
N TRP A 415 -4.90 13.73 -1.69
CA TRP A 415 -5.28 15.03 -2.18
C TRP A 415 -4.71 15.25 -3.58
N THR A 416 -5.59 15.46 -4.55
CA THR A 416 -5.26 15.69 -5.96
C THR A 416 -6.03 16.90 -6.49
N PRO A 417 -5.70 17.44 -7.67
CA PRO A 417 -6.50 18.52 -8.28
C PRO A 417 -7.99 18.17 -8.51
N ARG A 418 -8.35 16.88 -8.49
CA ARG A 418 -9.72 16.40 -8.77
C ARG A 418 -10.52 16.05 -7.53
N THR A 419 -9.87 15.63 -6.45
CA THR A 419 -10.56 15.06 -5.29
C THR A 419 -9.66 15.02 -4.05
N ILE A 420 -10.29 15.04 -2.89
CA ILE A 420 -9.71 14.66 -1.60
C ILE A 420 -10.40 13.36 -1.16
N LEU A 421 -9.61 12.34 -0.89
CA LEU A 421 -10.10 11.07 -0.35
C LEU A 421 -9.50 10.83 1.03
N PHE A 422 -10.38 10.61 2.00
CA PHE A 422 -10.03 10.21 3.36
C PHE A 422 -10.07 8.68 3.45
N LEU A 423 -8.98 8.06 3.89
CA LEU A 423 -8.91 6.62 4.06
C LEU A 423 -8.48 6.23 5.47
N VAL A 424 -9.01 5.10 5.92
CA VAL A 424 -8.61 4.38 7.14
C VAL A 424 -8.24 2.96 6.72
N ASP A 425 -6.97 2.58 6.89
CA ASP A 425 -6.41 1.29 6.43
C ASP A 425 -6.79 0.94 4.98
N GLU A 426 -6.49 1.85 4.05
CA GLU A 426 -6.86 1.78 2.61
C GLU A 426 -8.37 1.76 2.32
N THR A 427 -9.23 1.79 3.33
CA THR A 427 -10.68 1.85 3.16
C THR A 427 -11.12 3.30 3.05
N PRO A 428 -11.63 3.75 1.88
CA PRO A 428 -12.16 5.10 1.74
C PRO A 428 -13.39 5.28 2.63
N ILE A 429 -13.44 6.38 3.39
CA ILE A 429 -14.58 6.72 4.24
C ILE A 429 -15.35 7.93 3.71
N ARG A 430 -14.65 8.82 3.01
CA ARG A 430 -15.18 10.08 2.50
C ARG A 430 -14.40 10.53 1.27
N GLU A 431 -15.15 11.03 0.29
CA GLU A 431 -14.61 11.74 -0.88
C GLU A 431 -15.15 13.17 -0.92
N PHE A 432 -14.29 14.16 -1.15
CA PHE A 432 -14.66 15.54 -1.45
C PHE A 432 -14.11 15.90 -2.83
N LYS A 433 -14.99 15.93 -3.84
CA LYS A 433 -14.61 16.18 -5.23
C LYS A 433 -14.37 17.66 -5.49
N ASN A 434 -13.47 17.96 -6.42
CA ASN A 434 -13.39 19.29 -7.00
C ASN A 434 -14.65 19.55 -7.84
N MET A 435 -15.53 20.42 -7.32
CA MET A 435 -16.78 20.83 -7.94
C MET A 435 -16.80 22.33 -8.24
N GLU A 436 -15.64 22.93 -8.54
CA GLU A 436 -15.53 24.37 -8.84
C GLU A 436 -16.41 24.79 -10.03
N ARG A 437 -16.71 23.88 -10.97
CA ARG A 437 -17.63 24.12 -12.09
C ARG A 437 -19.03 24.54 -11.64
N ILE A 438 -19.47 24.12 -10.44
CA ILE A 438 -20.75 24.51 -9.84
C ILE A 438 -20.58 25.49 -8.66
N GLY A 439 -19.43 26.15 -8.57
CA GLY A 439 -19.16 27.21 -7.60
C GLY A 439 -18.71 26.75 -6.22
N VAL A 440 -18.43 25.46 -6.01
CA VAL A 440 -17.88 24.94 -4.75
C VAL A 440 -16.35 25.10 -4.78
N PRO A 441 -15.75 25.92 -3.90
CA PRO A 441 -14.30 26.07 -3.86
C PRO A 441 -13.61 24.75 -3.50
N PHE A 442 -12.37 24.59 -3.94
CA PHE A 442 -11.57 23.40 -3.69
C PHE A 442 -10.12 23.80 -3.35
N PRO A 443 -9.45 23.14 -2.40
CA PRO A 443 -8.09 23.49 -2.03
C PRO A 443 -7.12 23.02 -3.12
N LYS A 444 -6.80 23.91 -4.06
CA LYS A 444 -5.91 23.60 -5.21
C LYS A 444 -4.72 24.53 -5.37
N SER A 445 -4.70 25.63 -4.62
CA SER A 445 -3.76 26.74 -4.85
C SER A 445 -2.89 27.04 -3.64
N GLN A 446 -3.30 26.65 -2.43
CA GLN A 446 -2.57 26.94 -1.20
C GLN A 446 -1.80 25.70 -0.75
N PRO A 447 -0.45 25.71 -0.73
CA PRO A 447 0.31 24.64 -0.11
C PRO A 447 -0.02 24.55 1.38
N MET A 448 -0.19 23.34 1.88
CA MET A 448 -0.53 23.07 3.28
C MET A 448 0.59 22.33 3.98
N LYS A 449 0.88 22.70 5.22
CA LYS A 449 1.67 21.85 6.13
C LYS A 449 0.77 20.83 6.79
N ILE A 450 1.38 19.75 7.26
CA ILE A 450 0.73 18.73 8.07
C ILE A 450 0.89 19.13 9.52
N TYR A 451 -0.17 19.00 10.29
CA TYR A 451 -0.20 19.30 11.71
C TYR A 451 -0.78 18.12 12.47
N SER A 452 -0.39 18.01 13.74
CA SER A 452 -1.13 17.22 14.70
C SER A 452 -1.06 17.84 16.07
N SER A 453 -2.12 17.68 16.84
CA SER A 453 -2.22 18.18 18.20
C SER A 453 -3.04 17.23 19.07
N LEU A 454 -2.75 17.23 20.37
CA LEU A 454 -3.58 16.61 21.39
C LEU A 454 -3.98 17.68 22.40
N TRP A 455 -5.27 17.93 22.52
CA TRP A 455 -5.79 19.06 23.30
C TRP A 455 -7.15 18.74 23.94
N ASN A 456 -7.53 19.58 24.90
CA ASN A 456 -8.80 19.48 25.62
C ASN A 456 -9.90 20.28 24.90
N ALA A 457 -11.00 19.61 24.60
CA ALA A 457 -12.15 20.14 23.87
C ALA A 457 -13.45 19.83 24.62
N ASP A 458 -13.42 20.04 25.94
CA ASP A 458 -14.52 19.74 26.88
C ASP A 458 -15.88 20.32 26.46
N GLU A 459 -15.88 21.42 25.73
CA GLU A 459 -17.11 22.10 25.30
C GLU A 459 -17.88 21.34 24.23
N TRP A 460 -17.29 20.38 23.52
CA TRP A 460 -17.98 19.72 22.41
C TRP A 460 -17.56 18.27 22.12
N ALA A 461 -16.34 17.84 22.47
CA ALA A 461 -15.77 16.59 21.95
C ALA A 461 -16.57 15.33 22.32
N THR A 462 -16.88 15.12 23.60
CA THR A 462 -17.54 13.88 24.04
C THR A 462 -19.00 14.14 24.36
N ARG A 463 -19.88 13.48 23.59
CA ARG A 463 -21.34 13.62 23.68
C ARG A 463 -21.80 15.08 23.58
N GLY A 464 -21.21 15.85 22.66
CA GLY A 464 -21.53 17.27 22.47
C GLY A 464 -21.15 18.13 23.68
N GLY A 465 -20.10 17.75 24.41
CA GLY A 465 -19.58 18.48 25.57
C GLY A 465 -20.21 18.13 26.92
N LEU A 466 -21.13 17.16 26.97
CA LEU A 466 -21.76 16.70 28.20
C LEU A 466 -20.79 15.94 29.13
N VAL A 467 -19.76 15.31 28.56
CA VAL A 467 -18.74 14.57 29.32
C VAL A 467 -17.42 15.32 29.21
N LYS A 468 -16.89 15.69 30.38
CA LYS A 468 -15.67 16.49 30.54
C LYS A 468 -14.45 15.61 30.78
N THR A 469 -13.26 16.17 30.60
CA THR A 469 -11.99 15.48 30.81
C THR A 469 -11.76 15.21 32.29
N ASP A 470 -11.56 13.94 32.63
CA ASP A 470 -11.12 13.53 33.95
C ASP A 470 -9.59 13.65 34.04
N TRP A 471 -9.12 14.80 34.50
CA TRP A 471 -7.68 15.08 34.64
C TRP A 471 -6.94 14.15 35.59
N SER A 472 -7.63 13.36 36.44
CA SER A 472 -6.96 12.33 37.25
C SER A 472 -6.39 11.18 36.41
N GLN A 473 -6.85 11.04 35.15
CA GLN A 473 -6.38 10.04 34.19
C GLN A 473 -5.17 10.51 33.35
N ALA A 474 -4.75 11.77 33.51
CA ALA A 474 -3.59 12.30 32.79
C ALA A 474 -2.28 11.59 33.22
N PRO A 475 -1.26 11.51 32.32
CA PRO A 475 -1.25 12.07 30.97
C PRO A 475 -2.01 11.22 29.95
N PHE A 476 -2.80 11.90 29.12
CA PHE A 476 -3.39 11.30 27.91
C PHE A 476 -2.32 11.30 26.82
N THR A 477 -2.08 10.17 26.14
CA THR A 477 -1.00 10.08 25.15
C THR A 477 -1.48 9.44 23.85
N ALA A 478 -1.24 10.12 22.73
CA ALA A 478 -1.40 9.59 21.37
C ALA A 478 -0.02 9.36 20.75
N SER A 479 0.11 8.32 19.93
CA SER A 479 1.36 7.92 19.29
C SER A 479 1.25 7.90 17.77
N TYR A 480 2.34 8.26 17.09
CA TYR A 480 2.43 8.43 15.65
C TYR A 480 3.65 7.67 15.13
N ARG A 481 3.52 6.97 14.01
CA ARG A 481 4.63 6.29 13.34
C ARG A 481 4.46 6.20 11.83
N ASN A 482 5.52 5.75 11.15
CA ASN A 482 5.48 5.36 9.74
C ASN A 482 4.88 6.45 8.82
N PHE A 483 5.30 7.70 9.03
CA PHE A 483 4.91 8.80 8.15
C PHE A 483 5.41 8.56 6.73
N ASN A 484 4.57 8.80 5.74
CA ASN A 484 4.95 8.68 4.35
C ASN A 484 4.21 9.68 3.46
N VAL A 485 4.94 10.34 2.56
CA VAL A 485 4.37 11.20 1.52
C VAL A 485 4.81 10.70 0.16
N ARG A 486 3.84 10.44 -0.71
CA ARG A 486 4.08 10.03 -2.11
C ARG A 486 3.28 10.88 -3.10
N PRO A 487 3.68 10.95 -4.38
CA PRO A 487 2.89 11.63 -5.40
C PRO A 487 1.44 11.13 -5.38
N GLY A 488 0.48 12.06 -5.41
CA GLY A 488 -0.94 11.77 -5.54
C GLY A 488 -1.25 11.29 -6.96
N ILE A 489 -0.90 10.05 -7.27
CA ILE A 489 -1.30 9.43 -8.53
C ILE A 489 -2.83 9.29 -8.52
N LEU A 490 -3.48 9.63 -9.63
CA LEU A 490 -4.93 9.52 -9.83
C LEU A 490 -5.41 8.10 -9.50
N ILE A 491 -5.86 7.90 -8.26
CA ILE A 491 -6.75 6.79 -7.95
C ILE A 491 -8.16 7.34 -8.09
N GLN A 492 -8.72 7.21 -9.28
CA GLN A 492 -10.17 7.31 -9.39
C GLN A 492 -10.74 6.20 -8.50
N LEU A 493 -11.72 6.52 -7.65
CA LEU A 493 -12.47 5.47 -6.95
C LEU A 493 -12.97 4.49 -8.02
N ASP A 494 -12.46 3.26 -7.97
CA ASP A 494 -13.04 2.18 -8.75
C ASP A 494 -14.33 1.74 -8.07
N SER A 495 -15.15 0.96 -8.77
CA SER A 495 -16.44 0.52 -8.23
C SER A 495 -16.30 -0.22 -6.89
N SER A 496 -15.18 -0.92 -6.66
CA SER A 496 -14.92 -1.63 -5.41
C SER A 496 -14.67 -0.67 -4.25
N ARG A 497 -13.88 0.39 -4.47
CA ARG A 497 -13.63 1.45 -3.46
C ARG A 497 -14.89 2.25 -3.17
N ASP A 498 -15.69 2.54 -4.20
CA ASP A 498 -17.00 3.19 -4.03
C ASP A 498 -17.95 2.33 -3.19
N GLU A 499 -18.01 1.02 -3.44
CA GLU A 499 -18.81 0.09 -2.64
C GLU A 499 -18.35 0.02 -1.19
N LYS A 500 -17.04 -0.02 -0.93
CA LYS A 500 -16.48 0.03 0.42
C LYS A 500 -16.82 1.34 1.13
N MET A 501 -16.67 2.47 0.45
CA MET A 501 -17.03 3.78 1.01
C MET A 501 -18.52 3.84 1.34
N LYS A 502 -19.40 3.38 0.44
CA LYS A 502 -20.83 3.29 0.69
C LYS A 502 -21.16 2.37 1.87
N TRP A 503 -20.45 1.25 2.01
CA TRP A 503 -20.60 0.36 3.15
C TRP A 503 -20.19 1.06 4.46
N VAL A 504 -19.07 1.77 4.48
CA VAL A 504 -18.64 2.56 5.65
C VAL A 504 -19.69 3.63 5.97
N GLN A 505 -20.10 4.41 4.98
CA GLN A 505 -21.09 5.47 5.17
C GLN A 505 -22.44 4.92 5.67
N LYS A 506 -22.86 3.75 5.19
CA LYS A 506 -24.10 3.11 5.63
C LYS A 506 -24.03 2.58 7.06
N ASN A 507 -22.92 1.96 7.45
CA ASN A 507 -22.84 1.20 8.70
C ASN A 507 -22.15 1.96 9.84
N HIS A 508 -21.33 2.96 9.52
CA HIS A 508 -20.42 3.60 10.47
C HIS A 508 -20.59 5.11 10.57
N MET A 509 -21.17 5.79 9.57
CA MET A 509 -21.40 7.23 9.63
C MET A 509 -22.51 7.56 10.62
N ILE A 510 -22.26 8.49 11.53
CA ILE A 510 -23.21 8.93 12.56
C ILE A 510 -23.63 10.39 12.40
N TYR A 511 -22.88 11.17 11.61
CA TYR A 511 -23.24 12.53 11.26
C TYR A 511 -22.75 12.84 9.84
N ASN A 512 -23.57 13.56 9.07
CA ASN A 512 -23.23 14.06 7.75
C ASN A 512 -23.88 15.42 7.53
N TYR A 513 -23.06 16.46 7.39
CA TYR A 513 -23.51 17.83 7.14
C TYR A 513 -24.45 17.94 5.93
N CYS A 514 -24.26 17.11 4.90
CA CYS A 514 -25.12 17.07 3.71
C CYS A 514 -26.57 16.65 3.97
N THR A 515 -26.87 16.12 5.15
CA THR A 515 -28.21 15.68 5.55
C THR A 515 -28.74 16.42 6.77
N ASP A 516 -27.98 17.40 7.29
CA ASP A 516 -28.35 18.17 8.47
C ASP A 516 -29.26 19.35 8.11
N ALA A 517 -30.57 19.07 8.06
CA ALA A 517 -31.59 20.07 7.77
C ALA A 517 -31.71 21.15 8.86
N LYS A 518 -31.24 20.89 10.09
CA LYS A 518 -31.25 21.92 11.15
C LYS A 518 -30.18 22.96 10.89
N ARG A 519 -29.00 22.54 10.42
CA ARG A 519 -27.91 23.43 10.07
C ARG A 519 -28.15 24.15 8.74
N PHE A 520 -28.76 23.48 7.77
CA PHE A 520 -29.02 24.02 6.44
C PHE A 520 -30.53 24.11 6.12
N PRO A 521 -31.30 24.97 6.84
CA PRO A 521 -32.75 25.06 6.68
C PRO A 521 -33.19 25.64 5.33
N HIS A 522 -32.26 26.28 4.58
CA HIS A 522 -32.51 26.95 3.30
C HIS A 522 -31.95 26.18 2.09
N GLY A 523 -31.59 24.91 2.28
CA GLY A 523 -31.03 24.06 1.23
C GLY A 523 -29.59 23.63 1.53
N PHE A 524 -29.26 22.41 1.14
CA PHE A 524 -27.96 21.80 1.39
C PHE A 524 -26.86 22.43 0.53
N PRO A 525 -25.58 22.36 0.97
CA PRO A 525 -24.45 22.80 0.16
C PRO A 525 -24.45 22.17 -1.25
N PRO A 526 -24.07 22.90 -2.32
CA PRO A 526 -24.19 22.42 -3.70
C PRO A 526 -23.46 21.09 -3.98
N GLU A 527 -22.34 20.86 -3.30
CA GLU A 527 -21.58 19.60 -3.38
C GLU A 527 -22.35 18.37 -2.89
N CYS A 528 -23.38 18.58 -2.06
CA CYS A 528 -24.24 17.52 -1.52
C CYS A 528 -25.31 17.05 -2.51
N ALA A 529 -25.65 17.84 -3.53
CA ALA A 529 -26.62 17.44 -4.54
C ALA A 529 -26.05 16.41 -5.54
N ALA A 530 -24.72 16.38 -5.69
CA ALA A 530 -24.04 15.41 -6.55
C ALA A 530 -23.92 14.02 -5.91
N THR A 531 -24.13 13.89 -4.59
CA THR A 531 -24.06 12.61 -3.85
C THR A 531 -25.41 11.91 -3.71
N THR A 532 -26.53 12.58 -4.05
CA THR A 532 -27.90 12.03 -3.96
C THR A 532 -28.42 11.38 -5.25
N SER A 533 -27.59 11.25 -6.28
CA SER A 533 -27.93 10.54 -7.52
C SER A 533 -27.46 9.09 -7.51
N THR A 534 -28.02 8.28 -6.60
CA THR A 534 -28.10 6.82 -6.75
C THR A 534 -29.39 6.31 -6.15
#